data_AF-A0A2V9DWA2-F1
#
_entry.id   AF-A0A2V9DWA2-F1
#
_cell.length_a   1.000
_cell.length_b   1.000
_cell.length_c   1.000
_cell.angle_alpha   90.00
_cell.angle_beta   90.00
_cell.angle_gamma   90.00
#
_symmetry.space_group_name_H-M   'P 1'
#
loop_
_entity.id
_entity.type
_entity.pdbx_description
1 polymer ?
#
loop_
_entity_poly.entity_id
_entity_poly.type
_entity_poly.pdbx_seq_one_letter_code
_entity_poly.pdbx_strand_id
1 'polypeptide(L)' 'MSALTKVVSLSQILFGTDYPARTLADHVKGLKECGVFGAKELQQIDRENALALLPRFST' A
#
# COMPACT_ATOMS: atom_id res chain seq x y z
N MET A 1 13.43 -6.63 1.24
CA MET A 1 12.50 -7.69 1.73
C MET A 1 11.38 -7.86 0.71
N SER A 2 11.18 -9.04 0.11
CA SER A 2 10.11 -9.27 -0.89
C SER A 2 9.28 -10.53 -0.62
N ALA A 3 9.25 -11.01 0.62
CA ALA A 3 8.53 -12.25 0.96
C ALA A 3 7.02 -12.15 0.65
N LEU A 4 6.40 -11.01 0.94
CA LEU A 4 4.98 -10.77 0.68
C LEU A 4 4.65 -10.88 -0.82
N THR A 5 5.43 -10.21 -1.67
CA THR A 5 5.17 -10.16 -3.13
C THR A 5 5.40 -11.49 -3.83
N LYS A 6 6.02 -12.48 -3.17
CA LYS A 6 6.15 -13.85 -3.67
C LYS A 6 4.88 -14.68 -3.52
N VAL A 7 3.97 -14.30 -2.62
CA VAL A 7 2.79 -15.10 -2.26
C VAL A 7 1.48 -14.33 -2.37
N VAL A 8 1.51 -13.00 -2.44
CA VAL A 8 0.35 -12.13 -2.60
C VAL A 8 0.52 -11.29 -3.87
N SER A 9 -0.50 -11.25 -4.71
CA SER A 9 -0.51 -10.38 -5.89
C SER A 9 -0.64 -8.90 -5.49
N LEU A 10 -0.02 -8.01 -6.26
CA LEU A 10 -0.07 -6.56 -6.00
C LEU A 10 -1.49 -6.02 -5.81
N SER A 11 -2.46 -6.53 -6.56
CA SER A 11 -3.89 -6.17 -6.47
C SER A 11 -4.56 -6.49 -5.13
N GLN A 12 -3.90 -7.23 -4.24
CA GLN A 12 -4.38 -7.62 -2.91
C GLN A 12 -3.55 -6.97 -1.79
N ILE A 13 -2.64 -6.06 -2.13
CA ILE A 13 -1.82 -5.31 -1.16
C ILE A 13 -2.44 -3.92 -0.97
N LEU A 14 -2.69 -3.53 0.27
CA LEU A 14 -3.30 -2.25 0.62
C LEU A 14 -2.39 -1.47 1.58
N PHE A 15 -2.40 -0.14 1.47
CA PHE A 15 -1.74 0.72 2.45
C PHE A 15 -2.47 0.70 3.81
N GLY A 16 -1.71 0.63 4.89
CA GLY A 16 -2.21 0.66 6.27
C GLY A 16 -1.20 1.28 7.23
N THR A 17 -1.68 2.14 8.14
CA THR A 17 -0.85 2.94 9.06
C THR A 17 -0.90 2.46 10.50
N ASP A 18 -1.84 1.57 10.83
CA ASP A 18 -2.15 1.15 12.20
C ASP A 18 -2.41 2.31 13.17
N TYR A 19 -2.86 3.47 12.68
CA TYR A 19 -3.19 4.61 13.54
C TYR A 19 -4.31 4.22 14.54
N PRO A 20 -4.21 4.60 15.84
CA PRO A 20 -3.21 5.48 16.46
C PRO A 20 -1.97 4.79 17.04
N ALA A 21 -1.78 3.48 16.83
CA ALA A 21 -0.68 2.73 17.42
C ALA A 21 0.71 3.09 16.85
N ARG A 22 0.79 3.71 15.66
CA ARG A 22 2.04 4.16 15.02
C ARG A 22 1.92 5.53 14.36
N THR A 23 3.07 6.20 14.21
CA THR A 23 3.19 7.49 13.53
C THR A 23 3.02 7.33 12.01
N LEU A 24 2.15 8.14 11.41
CA LEU A 24 1.85 8.10 9.97
C LEU A 24 3.06 8.36 9.08
N ALA A 25 3.92 9.33 9.46
CA ALA A 25 5.05 9.76 8.64
C ALA A 25 6.07 8.63 8.40
N ASP A 26 6.33 7.82 9.42
CA ASP A 26 7.30 6.72 9.34
C ASP A 26 6.81 5.60 8.41
N HIS A 27 5.50 5.34 8.37
CA HIS A 27 4.91 4.35 7.46
C HIS A 27 5.05 4.75 5.98
N VAL A 28 4.73 6.01 5.66
CA VAL A 28 4.84 6.51 4.28
C VAL A 28 6.31 6.52 3.82
N LYS A 29 7.22 6.93 4.70
CA LYS A 29 8.67 6.94 4.41
C LYS A 29 9.19 5.52 4.19
N GLY A 30 8.90 4.60 5.11
CA GLY A 30 9.36 3.22 5.02
C GLY A 30 8.87 2.51 3.77
N LEU A 31 7.61 2.72 3.38
CA LEU A 31 7.05 2.13 2.15
C LEU A 31 7.75 2.66 0.89
N LYS A 32 8.02 3.96 0.81
CA LYS A 32 8.71 4.57 -0.34
C LYS A 32 10.18 4.16 -0.44
N GLU A 33 10.86 4.07 0.71
CA GLU A 33 12.31 3.81 0.77
C GLU A 33 12.66 2.32 0.75
N CYS A 34 11.69 1.40 0.89
CA CYS A 34 11.97 -0.04 0.92
C CYS A 34 12.52 -0.62 -0.39
N GLY A 35 12.42 0.12 -1.50
CA GLY A 35 12.94 -0.27 -2.81
C GLY A 35 12.25 -1.47 -3.47
N VAL A 36 11.10 -1.90 -2.92
CA VAL A 36 10.33 -3.04 -3.43
C VAL A 36 9.35 -2.63 -4.52
N PHE A 37 8.80 -1.42 -4.43
CA PHE A 37 7.72 -0.94 -5.28
C PHE A 37 8.13 0.30 -6.08
N GLY A 38 7.78 0.32 -7.38
CA GLY A 38 7.89 1.49 -8.23
C GLY A 38 6.72 2.47 -8.06
N ALA A 39 6.81 3.64 -8.70
CA ALA A 39 5.81 4.71 -8.58
C ALA A 39 4.37 4.25 -8.91
N LYS A 40 4.21 3.43 -9.96
CA LYS A 40 2.90 2.89 -10.35
C LYS A 40 2.34 1.90 -9.33
N GLU A 41 3.20 1.05 -8.78
CA GLU A 41 2.78 0.04 -7.79
C GLU A 41 2.42 0.72 -6.46
N LEU A 42 3.15 1.77 -6.09
CA LEU A 42 2.79 2.61 -4.94
C LEU A 42 1.42 3.26 -5.11
N GLN A 43 1.10 3.81 -6.30
CA GLN A 43 -0.24 4.34 -6.59
C GLN A 43 -1.34 3.28 -6.41
N GLN A 44 -1.07 2.03 -6.83
CA GLN A 44 -2.00 0.92 -6.65
C GLN A 44 -2.23 0.60 -5.17
N ILE A 45 -1.15 0.53 -4.39
CA ILE A 45 -1.19 0.25 -2.94
C ILE A 45 -1.86 1.40 -2.17
N ASP A 46 -1.60 2.65 -2.54
CA ASP A 46 -2.10 3.85 -1.86
C ASP A 46 -3.61 4.05 -2.05
N ARG A 47 -4.16 3.71 -3.23
CA ARG A 47 -5.58 3.96 -3.52
C ARG A 47 -6.26 2.93 -4.41
N GLU A 48 -5.69 2.57 -5.55
CA GLU A 48 -6.45 1.88 -6.61
C GLU A 48 -6.96 0.50 -6.17
N ASN A 49 -6.15 -0.25 -5.44
CA ASN A 49 -6.53 -1.54 -4.89
C ASN A 49 -7.69 -1.40 -3.89
N ALA A 50 -7.70 -0.32 -3.10
CA ALA A 50 -8.77 -0.06 -2.14
C ALA A 50 -10.10 0.28 -2.85
N LEU A 51 -10.04 1.00 -3.99
CA LEU A 51 -11.24 1.32 -4.76
C LEU A 51 -11.91 0.09 -5.39
N ALA A 52 -11.12 -0.92 -5.77
CA ALA A 52 -11.66 -2.18 -6.26
C ALA A 52 -12.50 -2.90 -5.18
N LEU A 53 -12.14 -2.75 -3.91
CA LEU A 53 -12.87 -3.31 -2.77
C LEU A 53 -13.99 -2.40 -2.26
N LEU A 54 -13.81 -1.09 -2.37
CA LEU A 54 -14.71 -0.07 -1.84
C LEU A 54 -15.15 0.90 -2.96
N PRO A 55 -15.89 0.41 -3.98
CA PRO A 55 -16.19 1.17 -5.20
C PRO A 55 -17.02 2.44 -4.96
N ARG A 56 -17.73 2.55 -3.83
CA ARG A 56 -18.46 3.76 -3.44
C ARG A 56 -17.57 4.99 -3.23
N PHE A 57 -16.25 4.82 -3.10
CA PHE A 57 -15.28 5.91 -2.94
C PHE A 57 -14.54 6.26 -4.24
N SER A 58 -14.95 5.67 -5.36
CA SER A 58 -14.49 6.02 -6.71
C SER A 58 -15.20 7.29 -7.18
N THR A 59 -14.85 8.42 -6.56
CA THR A 59 -15.21 9.76 -7.02
C THR A 59 -14.30 10.23 -8.13
#